data_AF-W2PCN6-F1
#
_entry.id   AF-W2PCN6-F1
#
_cell.length_a   1.000
_cell.length_b   1.000
_cell.length_c   1.000
_cell.angle_alpha   90.00
_cell.angle_beta   90.00
_cell.angle_gamma   90.00
#
_symmetry.space_group_name_H-M   'P 1'
#
loop_
_entity.id
_entity.type
_entity.pdbx_description
1 polymer ?
#
loop_
_entity_poly.entity_id
_entity_poly.type
_entity_poly.pdbx_seq_one_letter_code
_entity_poly.pdbx_strand_id
1 'polypeptide(L)'
;MDDGQTASAHLEHMESVLMLYNKDLSMVRFLIGDNCSTNQCLASMLKIPLISCANHRLNLAVNRFLEGYQTQIDMIQNLMIQLRHTNNAAALSRVTHLKPIKANVTRWSSTYQMLQRYMKIRDANLTVSAVEELVPRGKGHRRIAAVADKLVELDSVCVKLQAKERSMAEVRLLFDACMVKYPEMSEYLQPAAQIVHSPLFESAIVKVQNDLPLSSPEQQEIEAFVLPTNESSAAVRHRVDFASTVLRQAKKRRRSEHVVAKYDPILHEVPPTSNACERLFSGCKLVLTSLRASTLPANIEVMMFLRANMELWSNSSRLY
;
A
#
# COMPACT_ATOMS: atom_id res chain seq x y z
N MET A 1 20.02 17.58 18.67
CA MET A 1 19.33 18.63 17.90
C MET A 1 18.45 17.91 16.91
N ASP A 2 17.15 18.18 16.98
CA ASP A 2 16.05 17.39 16.40
C ASP A 2 15.59 18.00 15.05
N ASP A 3 16.53 18.47 14.24
CA ASP A 3 16.26 19.32 13.07
C ASP A 3 16.19 18.55 11.73
N GLY A 4 15.78 17.27 11.75
CA GLY A 4 15.99 16.37 10.59
C GLY A 4 14.74 15.78 9.91
N GLN A 5 13.52 16.05 10.39
CA GLN A 5 12.30 15.35 9.92
C GLN A 5 11.15 16.29 9.49
N THR A 6 11.47 17.54 9.15
CA THR A 6 10.46 18.48 8.62
C THR A 6 10.24 18.25 7.13
N ALA A 7 9.05 18.61 6.62
CA ALA A 7 8.77 18.52 5.19
C ALA A 7 9.76 19.32 4.33
N SER A 8 10.22 20.49 4.82
CA SER A 8 11.25 21.29 4.17
C SER A 8 12.59 20.56 4.07
N ALA A 9 13.06 19.95 5.16
CA ALA A 9 14.31 19.17 5.16
C ALA A 9 14.22 17.96 4.19
N HIS A 10 13.06 17.31 4.14
CA HIS A 10 12.81 16.24 3.17
C HIS A 10 12.82 16.75 1.72
N LEU A 11 12.26 17.93 1.45
CA LEU A 11 12.23 18.54 0.12
C LEU A 11 13.64 18.94 -0.35
N GLU A 12 14.45 19.56 0.51
CA GLU A 12 15.86 19.87 0.23
C GLU A 12 16.67 18.60 -0.05
N HIS A 13 16.42 17.53 0.70
CA HIS A 13 17.05 16.25 0.46
C HIS A 13 16.63 15.65 -0.89
N MET A 14 15.33 15.67 -1.22
CA MET A 14 14.84 15.21 -2.53
C MET A 14 15.46 15.98 -3.68
N GLU A 15 15.54 17.31 -3.57
CA GLU A 15 16.19 18.16 -4.57
C GLU A 15 17.67 17.80 -4.74
N SER A 16 18.39 17.65 -3.63
CA SER A 16 19.80 17.23 -3.63
C SER A 16 20.01 15.88 -4.32
N VAL A 17 19.14 14.90 -4.05
CA VAL A 17 19.20 13.58 -4.68
C VAL A 17 18.87 13.66 -6.17
N LEU A 18 17.85 14.41 -6.57
CA LEU A 18 17.48 14.57 -7.98
C LEU A 18 18.59 15.23 -8.80
N MET A 19 19.27 16.23 -8.24
CA MET A 19 20.41 16.90 -8.89
C MET A 19 21.54 15.93 -9.24
N LEU A 20 21.80 14.90 -8.42
CA LEU A 20 22.80 13.86 -8.72
C LEU A 20 22.50 13.10 -10.02
N TYR A 21 21.23 13.07 -10.45
CA TYR A 21 20.77 12.41 -11.66
C TYR A 21 20.40 13.37 -12.78
N ASN A 22 20.79 14.66 -12.70
CA ASN A 22 20.37 15.72 -13.62
C ASN A 22 18.83 15.82 -13.75
N LYS A 23 18.15 15.70 -12.61
CA LYS A 23 16.70 15.85 -12.45
C LYS A 23 16.41 17.01 -11.50
N ASP A 24 15.20 17.52 -11.56
CA ASP A 24 14.71 18.56 -10.66
C ASP A 24 13.27 18.27 -10.22
N LEU A 25 12.78 19.02 -9.23
CA LEU A 25 11.47 18.81 -8.62
C LEU A 25 10.30 18.97 -9.59
N SER A 26 10.45 19.70 -10.71
CA SER A 26 9.40 19.82 -11.72
C SER A 26 9.12 18.51 -12.46
N MET A 27 10.07 17.56 -12.41
CA MET A 27 9.90 16.22 -12.97
C MET A 27 9.13 15.27 -12.05
N VAL A 28 8.90 15.66 -10.79
CA VAL A 28 8.09 14.88 -9.84
C VAL A 28 6.62 15.14 -10.11
N ARG A 29 5.89 14.08 -10.47
CA ARG A 29 4.49 14.18 -10.95
C ARG A 29 3.46 13.89 -9.86
N PHE A 30 3.82 13.05 -8.90
CA PHE A 30 3.00 12.64 -7.77
C PHE A 30 3.90 12.00 -6.70
N LEU A 31 3.36 11.85 -5.49
CA LEU A 31 4.01 11.13 -4.39
C LEU A 31 3.18 9.91 -4.00
N ILE A 32 3.84 8.91 -3.42
CA ILE A 32 3.20 7.70 -2.91
C ILE A 32 3.74 7.43 -1.52
N GLY A 33 2.84 7.35 -0.55
CA GLY A 33 3.24 7.17 0.84
C GLY A 33 2.05 6.94 1.76
N ASP A 34 2.33 6.75 3.04
CA ASP A 34 1.29 6.93 4.04
C ASP A 34 0.91 8.41 4.14
N ASN A 35 -0.25 8.68 4.73
CA ASN A 35 -0.76 10.03 4.86
C ASN A 35 -0.27 10.66 6.17
N CYS A 36 0.99 10.43 6.53
CA CYS A 36 1.60 11.17 7.63
C CYS A 36 1.67 12.67 7.28
N SER A 37 1.70 13.52 8.31
CA SER A 37 1.68 14.98 8.15
C SER A 37 2.82 15.49 7.26
N THR A 38 4.01 14.88 7.36
CA THR A 38 5.17 15.22 6.54
C THR A 38 4.92 14.98 5.05
N ASN A 39 4.37 13.82 4.67
CA ASN A 39 4.07 13.51 3.26
C ASN A 39 2.97 14.41 2.70
N GLN A 40 1.92 14.68 3.48
CA GLN A 40 0.85 15.60 3.09
C GLN A 40 1.38 17.02 2.88
N CYS A 41 2.24 17.48 3.80
CA CYS A 41 2.87 18.79 3.70
C CYS A 41 3.78 18.87 2.48
N LEU A 42 4.59 17.84 2.21
CA LEU A 42 5.48 17.79 1.06
C LEU A 42 4.72 17.80 -0.27
N ALA A 43 3.62 17.04 -0.38
CA ALA A 43 2.73 17.08 -1.53
C ALA A 43 2.12 18.47 -1.75
N SER A 44 1.69 19.12 -0.67
CA SER A 44 1.12 20.48 -0.70
C SER A 44 2.15 21.53 -1.11
N MET A 45 3.38 21.44 -0.61
CA MET A 45 4.49 22.33 -0.97
C MET A 45 4.83 22.22 -2.46
N LEU A 46 4.87 20.99 -3.00
CA LEU A 46 5.13 20.72 -4.41
C LEU A 46 3.91 20.93 -5.32
N LYS A 47 2.71 21.08 -4.75
CA LYS A 47 1.43 21.17 -5.47
C LYS A 47 1.20 19.98 -6.41
N ILE A 48 1.54 18.79 -5.95
CA ILE A 48 1.35 17.53 -6.68
C ILE A 48 0.46 16.59 -5.86
N PRO A 49 -0.24 15.64 -6.50
CA PRO A 49 -1.09 14.71 -5.78
C PRO A 49 -0.29 13.72 -4.93
N LEU A 50 -0.87 13.34 -3.79
CA LEU A 50 -0.38 12.28 -2.92
C LEU A 50 -1.31 11.07 -3.03
N ILE A 51 -0.77 9.97 -3.49
CA ILE A 51 -1.45 8.68 -3.55
C ILE A 51 -1.24 7.97 -2.22
N SER A 52 -2.35 7.60 -1.60
CA SER A 52 -2.38 6.96 -0.31
C SER A 52 -1.96 5.50 -0.44
N CYS A 53 -0.99 5.07 0.37
CA CYS A 53 -0.56 3.68 0.41
C CYS A 53 -1.71 2.74 0.78
N ALA A 54 -2.06 1.82 -0.13
CA ALA A 54 -3.16 0.88 0.07
C ALA A 54 -2.95 -0.04 1.28
N ASN A 55 -1.71 -0.45 1.55
CA ASN A 55 -1.40 -1.26 2.74
C ASN A 55 -1.63 -0.51 4.04
N HIS A 56 -1.33 0.79 4.07
CA HIS A 56 -1.61 1.63 5.24
C HIS A 56 -3.12 1.77 5.47
N ARG A 57 -3.89 2.02 4.40
CA ARG A 57 -5.35 2.08 4.45
C ARG A 57 -5.98 0.77 4.92
N LEU A 58 -5.50 -0.36 4.39
CA LEU A 58 -5.95 -1.69 4.83
C LEU A 58 -5.59 -1.93 6.31
N ASN A 59 -4.40 -1.53 6.75
CA ASN A 59 -4.00 -1.69 8.15
C ASN A 59 -4.95 -0.94 9.10
N LEU A 60 -5.32 0.30 8.78
CA LEU A 60 -6.28 1.07 9.57
C LEU A 60 -7.69 0.47 9.53
N ALA A 61 -8.15 0.04 8.34
CA ALA A 61 -9.43 -0.63 8.18
C ALA A 61 -9.53 -1.93 9.01
N VAL A 62 -8.48 -2.76 9.01
CA VAL A 62 -8.45 -3.98 9.81
C VAL A 62 -8.40 -3.66 11.30
N ASN A 63 -7.66 -2.65 11.73
CA ASN A 63 -7.66 -2.22 13.13
C ASN A 63 -9.06 -1.79 13.58
N ARG A 64 -9.78 -1.01 12.75
CA ARG A 64 -11.16 -0.62 13.01
C ARG A 64 -12.10 -1.82 13.15
N PHE A 65 -11.95 -2.81 12.27
CA PHE A 65 -12.67 -4.09 12.37
C PHE A 65 -12.35 -4.84 13.68
N LEU A 66 -11.10 -4.82 14.13
CA LEU A 66 -10.66 -5.51 15.34
C LEU A 66 -11.16 -4.88 16.64
N GLU A 67 -11.57 -3.61 16.64
CA GLU A 67 -12.16 -2.96 17.83
C GLU A 67 -13.38 -3.74 18.35
N GLY A 68 -14.18 -4.33 17.47
CA GLY A 68 -15.31 -5.20 17.82
C GLY A 68 -14.92 -6.51 18.52
N TYR A 69 -13.63 -6.85 18.55
CA TYR A 69 -13.07 -8.06 19.16
C TYR A 69 -12.04 -7.76 20.24
N GLN A 70 -11.87 -6.50 20.65
CA GLN A 70 -10.80 -6.07 21.54
C GLN A 70 -10.76 -6.88 22.85
N THR A 71 -11.92 -7.13 23.47
CA THR A 71 -12.01 -7.96 24.69
C THR A 71 -11.45 -9.37 24.48
N GLN A 72 -11.71 -9.99 23.34
CA GLN A 72 -11.19 -11.33 23.03
C GLN A 72 -9.69 -11.29 22.75
N ILE A 73 -9.23 -10.25 22.05
CA ILE A 73 -7.82 -10.03 21.73
C ILE A 73 -7.03 -9.82 23.02
N ASP A 74 -7.51 -8.98 23.93
CA ASP A 74 -6.87 -8.70 25.22
C ASP A 74 -6.81 -9.94 26.11
N MET A 75 -7.88 -10.74 26.12
CA MET A 75 -7.90 -12.02 26.83
C MET A 75 -6.82 -12.98 26.32
N ILE A 76 -6.67 -13.11 25.00
CA ILE A 76 -5.60 -13.93 24.42
C ILE A 76 -4.23 -13.32 24.66
N GLN A 77 -4.08 -12.00 24.53
CA GLN A 77 -2.84 -11.29 24.84
C GLN A 77 -2.38 -11.57 26.28
N ASN A 78 -3.29 -11.49 27.24
CA ASN A 78 -3.01 -11.78 28.65
C ASN A 78 -2.61 -13.25 28.86
N LEU A 79 -3.34 -14.20 28.28
CA LEU A 79 -2.98 -15.62 28.31
C LEU A 79 -1.58 -15.86 27.71
N MET A 80 -1.29 -15.27 26.56
CA MET A 80 0.00 -15.40 25.89
C MET A 80 1.14 -14.78 26.69
N ILE A 81 0.90 -13.69 27.42
CA ILE A 81 1.86 -13.13 28.36
C ILE A 81 2.11 -14.09 29.52
N GLN A 82 1.05 -14.65 30.12
CA GLN A 82 1.17 -15.58 31.24
C GLN A 82 1.93 -16.85 30.87
N LEU A 83 1.70 -17.39 29.68
CA LEU A 83 2.41 -18.56 29.16
C LEU A 83 3.92 -18.31 28.92
N ARG A 84 4.35 -17.04 28.86
CA ARG A 84 5.78 -16.69 28.68
C ARG A 84 6.56 -16.60 29.99
N HIS A 85 5.89 -16.66 31.15
CA HIS A 85 6.59 -16.75 32.43
C HIS A 85 7.39 -18.06 32.51
N THR A 86 8.59 -18.01 33.10
CA THR A 86 9.59 -19.10 33.04
C THR A 86 9.02 -20.48 33.38
N ASN A 87 8.25 -20.58 34.47
CA ASN A 87 7.67 -21.84 34.92
C ASN A 87 6.59 -22.36 33.96
N ASN A 88 5.72 -21.47 33.47
CA ASN A 88 4.65 -21.82 32.53
C ASN A 88 5.23 -22.19 31.17
N ALA A 89 6.24 -21.48 30.70
CA ALA A 89 6.95 -21.78 29.46
C ALA A 89 7.67 -23.13 29.53
N ALA A 90 8.28 -23.47 30.68
CA ALA A 90 8.90 -24.76 30.92
C ALA A 90 7.87 -25.90 31.03
N ALA A 91 6.68 -25.65 31.56
CA ALA A 91 5.58 -26.61 31.56
C ALA A 91 5.04 -26.84 30.15
N LEU A 92 4.79 -25.76 29.40
CA LEU A 92 4.30 -25.81 28.02
C LEU A 92 5.28 -26.52 27.08
N SER A 93 6.59 -26.31 27.25
CA SER A 93 7.62 -26.91 26.40
C SER A 93 7.70 -28.43 26.50
N ARG A 94 7.16 -29.03 27.58
CA ARG A 94 7.03 -30.49 27.72
C ARG A 94 5.94 -31.07 26.83
N VAL A 95 5.01 -30.24 26.36
CA VAL A 95 3.83 -30.67 25.58
C VAL A 95 3.90 -30.19 24.13
N THR A 96 4.52 -29.03 23.87
CA THR A 96 4.68 -28.50 22.51
C THR A 96 6.00 -27.75 22.33
N HIS A 97 6.57 -27.83 21.12
CA HIS A 97 7.74 -27.05 20.72
C HIS A 97 7.37 -25.59 20.34
N LEU A 98 6.08 -25.29 20.17
CA LEU A 98 5.61 -23.97 19.77
C LEU A 98 5.59 -23.01 20.96
N LYS A 99 6.25 -21.86 20.81
CA LYS A 99 6.31 -20.82 21.85
C LYS A 99 5.10 -19.87 21.78
N PRO A 100 4.61 -19.31 22.90
CA PRO A 100 3.60 -18.26 22.87
C PRO A 100 4.12 -17.01 22.15
N ILE A 101 3.25 -16.29 21.45
CA ILE A 101 3.56 -15.03 20.75
C ILE A 101 2.66 -13.94 21.31
N LYS A 102 3.22 -12.77 21.58
CA LYS A 102 2.48 -11.57 21.97
C LYS A 102 2.24 -10.69 20.75
N ALA A 103 1.04 -10.12 20.62
CA ALA A 103 0.76 -9.12 19.59
C ALA A 103 1.51 -7.80 19.86
N ASN A 104 1.95 -7.15 18.79
CA ASN A 104 2.46 -5.79 18.77
C ASN A 104 1.31 -4.83 18.40
N VAL A 105 1.11 -3.80 19.21
CA VAL A 105 -0.03 -2.87 19.10
C VAL A 105 -0.10 -2.20 17.72
N THR A 106 1.04 -1.95 17.07
CA THR A 106 1.07 -1.14 15.84
C THR A 106 0.68 -1.87 14.56
N ARG A 107 0.56 -3.21 14.57
CA ARG A 107 0.33 -4.00 13.34
C ARG A 107 -0.69 -5.11 13.58
N TRP A 108 -1.83 -5.04 12.89
CA TRP A 108 -2.88 -6.06 12.97
C TRP A 108 -2.38 -7.47 12.62
N SER A 109 -1.37 -7.57 11.74
CA SER A 109 -0.76 -8.85 11.35
C SER A 109 -0.12 -9.57 12.54
N SER A 110 0.38 -8.84 13.54
CA SER A 110 0.91 -9.45 14.76
C SER A 110 -0.20 -9.98 15.67
N THR A 111 -1.36 -9.31 15.72
CA THR A 111 -2.58 -9.82 16.37
C THR A 111 -3.04 -11.10 15.70
N TYR A 112 -3.10 -11.11 14.37
CA TYR A 112 -3.43 -12.31 13.60
C TYR A 112 -2.48 -13.48 13.89
N GLN A 113 -1.16 -13.25 13.85
CA GLN A 113 -0.16 -14.27 14.19
C GLN A 113 -0.31 -14.81 15.62
N MET A 114 -0.62 -13.94 16.58
CA MET A 114 -0.90 -14.34 17.96
C MET A 114 -2.13 -15.24 18.04
N LEU A 115 -3.24 -14.85 17.41
CA LEU A 115 -4.47 -15.64 17.41
C LEU A 115 -4.27 -17.01 16.75
N GLN A 116 -3.58 -17.05 15.60
CA GLN A 116 -3.20 -18.31 14.96
C GLN A 116 -2.31 -19.17 15.86
N ARG A 117 -1.33 -18.57 16.55
CA ARG A 117 -0.48 -19.29 17.50
C ARG A 117 -1.32 -19.88 18.62
N TYR A 118 -2.22 -19.10 19.20
CA TYR A 118 -3.14 -19.57 20.24
C TYR A 118 -3.96 -20.77 19.77
N MET A 119 -4.55 -20.71 18.58
CA MET A 119 -5.33 -21.82 18.03
C MET A 119 -4.51 -23.11 17.93
N LYS A 120 -3.22 -23.02 17.55
CA LYS A 120 -2.32 -24.17 17.43
C LYS A 120 -1.86 -24.76 18.77
N ILE A 121 -1.78 -23.95 19.82
CA ILE A 121 -1.28 -24.40 21.14
C ILE A 121 -2.39 -24.52 22.19
N ARG A 122 -3.65 -24.31 21.82
CA ARG A 122 -4.77 -24.24 22.75
C ARG A 122 -4.85 -25.45 23.68
N ASP A 123 -4.74 -26.66 23.13
CA ASP A 123 -4.89 -27.88 23.92
C ASP A 123 -3.68 -28.09 24.85
N ALA A 124 -2.48 -27.71 24.40
CA ALA A 124 -1.30 -27.68 25.25
C ALA A 124 -1.40 -26.64 26.38
N ASN A 125 -2.11 -25.52 26.14
CA ASN A 125 -2.33 -24.53 27.20
C ASN A 125 -3.22 -25.09 28.32
N LEU A 126 -4.15 -26.00 28.01
CA LEU A 126 -5.03 -26.63 29.02
C LEU A 126 -4.26 -27.58 29.94
N THR A 127 -3.07 -28.05 29.57
CA THR A 127 -2.25 -28.90 30.44
C THR A 127 -1.39 -28.10 31.42
N VAL A 128 -1.34 -26.77 31.28
CA VAL A 128 -0.57 -25.88 32.15
C VAL A 128 -1.50 -25.36 33.24
N SER A 129 -1.51 -26.03 34.41
CA SER A 129 -2.45 -25.75 35.51
C SER A 129 -2.50 -24.28 35.93
N ALA A 130 -1.36 -23.57 35.89
CA ALA A 130 -1.28 -22.16 36.27
C ALA A 130 -2.05 -21.20 35.34
N VAL A 131 -2.41 -21.61 34.13
CA VAL A 131 -3.14 -20.78 33.16
C VAL A 131 -4.39 -21.46 32.61
N GLU A 132 -4.73 -22.65 33.08
CA GLU A 132 -5.85 -23.45 32.57
C GLU A 132 -7.18 -22.68 32.64
N GLU A 133 -7.42 -21.99 33.75
CA GLU A 133 -8.62 -21.16 33.97
C GLU A 133 -8.66 -19.93 33.05
N LEU A 134 -7.50 -19.46 32.57
CA LEU A 134 -7.39 -18.34 31.65
C LEU A 134 -7.65 -18.75 30.19
N VAL A 135 -7.66 -20.05 29.88
CA VAL A 135 -7.92 -20.53 28.52
C VAL A 135 -9.39 -20.32 28.15
N PRO A 136 -9.70 -19.58 27.08
CA PRO A 136 -11.08 -19.36 26.68
C PRO A 136 -11.84 -20.65 26.35
N ARG A 137 -13.07 -20.75 26.85
CA ARG A 137 -13.98 -21.90 26.66
C ARG A 137 -15.30 -21.46 26.02
N GLY A 138 -16.03 -22.41 25.46
CA GLY A 138 -17.39 -22.21 24.92
C GLY A 138 -17.51 -21.01 23.97
N LYS A 139 -18.38 -20.06 24.32
CA LYS A 139 -18.65 -18.86 23.50
C LYS A 139 -17.42 -17.98 23.29
N GLY A 140 -16.54 -17.84 24.30
CA GLY A 140 -15.33 -17.04 24.19
C GLY A 140 -14.38 -17.58 23.13
N HIS A 141 -14.13 -18.90 23.16
CA HIS A 141 -13.31 -19.56 22.16
C HIS A 141 -13.91 -19.48 20.75
N ARG A 142 -15.22 -19.75 20.60
CA ARG A 142 -15.89 -19.65 19.28
C ARG A 142 -15.76 -18.25 18.67
N ARG A 143 -15.82 -17.19 19.47
CA ARG A 143 -15.64 -15.82 18.99
C ARG A 143 -14.20 -15.54 18.56
N ILE A 144 -13.21 -16.11 19.24
CA ILE A 144 -11.79 -16.03 18.85
C ILE A 144 -11.53 -16.77 17.54
N ALA A 145 -12.05 -17.99 17.39
CA ALA A 145 -11.92 -18.77 16.16
C ALA A 145 -12.53 -18.00 14.97
N ALA A 146 -13.73 -17.45 15.15
CA ALA A 146 -14.41 -16.68 14.10
C ALA A 146 -13.62 -15.43 13.66
N VAL A 147 -12.98 -14.70 14.57
CA VAL A 147 -12.14 -13.55 14.17
C VAL A 147 -10.82 -14.01 13.52
N ALA A 148 -10.24 -15.12 13.98
CA ALA A 148 -9.05 -15.69 13.35
C ALA A 148 -9.33 -16.10 11.89
N ASP A 149 -10.48 -16.72 11.62
CA ASP A 149 -10.89 -17.11 10.26
C ASP A 149 -11.09 -15.88 9.36
N LYS A 150 -11.77 -14.84 9.85
CA LYS A 150 -11.94 -13.57 9.12
C LYS A 150 -10.59 -12.91 8.81
N LEU A 151 -9.63 -12.99 9.73
CA LEU A 151 -8.29 -12.46 9.50
C LEU A 151 -7.48 -13.24 8.46
N VAL A 152 -7.77 -14.54 8.22
CA VAL A 152 -7.18 -15.29 7.10
C VAL A 152 -7.56 -14.64 5.77
N GLU A 153 -8.83 -14.27 5.62
CA GLU A 153 -9.31 -13.64 4.40
C GLU A 153 -8.69 -12.25 4.20
N LEU A 154 -8.62 -11.45 5.26
CA LEU A 154 -8.01 -10.10 5.21
C LEU A 154 -6.50 -10.16 4.97
N ASP A 155 -5.83 -11.19 5.47
CA ASP A 155 -4.43 -11.49 5.14
C ASP A 155 -4.23 -11.86 3.68
N SER A 156 -5.16 -12.60 3.08
CA SER A 156 -5.12 -12.87 1.64
C SER A 156 -5.17 -11.59 0.81
N VAL A 157 -5.97 -10.60 1.23
CA VAL A 157 -6.03 -9.28 0.59
C VAL A 157 -4.70 -8.55 0.76
N CYS A 158 -4.16 -8.50 1.98
CA CYS A 158 -2.87 -7.88 2.27
C CYS A 158 -1.73 -8.47 1.43
N VAL A 159 -1.66 -9.80 1.31
CA VAL A 159 -0.68 -10.50 0.47
C VAL A 159 -0.84 -10.11 -1.00
N LYS A 160 -2.08 -10.02 -1.50
CA LYS A 160 -2.35 -9.58 -2.88
C LYS A 160 -1.92 -8.13 -3.12
N LEU A 161 -2.12 -7.22 -2.17
CA LEU A 161 -1.65 -5.84 -2.26
C LEU A 161 -0.12 -5.72 -2.27
N GLN A 162 0.59 -6.71 -1.71
CA GLN A 162 2.05 -6.75 -1.64
C GLN A 162 2.74 -7.34 -2.90
N ALA A 163 1.97 -7.77 -3.90
CA ALA A 163 2.52 -8.24 -5.16
C ALA A 163 3.28 -7.11 -5.90
N LYS A 164 4.33 -7.47 -6.66
CA LYS A 164 5.18 -6.50 -7.39
C LYS A 164 4.37 -5.72 -8.44
N GLU A 165 3.45 -6.43 -9.12
CA GLU A 165 2.61 -5.90 -10.19
C GLU A 165 1.17 -5.81 -9.71
N ARG A 166 0.83 -4.72 -9.01
CA ARG A 166 -0.53 -4.45 -8.55
C ARG A 166 -0.97 -3.09 -9.05
N SER A 167 -2.17 -3.00 -9.63
CA SER A 167 -2.71 -1.73 -10.12
C SER A 167 -3.65 -1.08 -9.10
N MET A 168 -3.85 0.23 -9.20
CA MET A 168 -4.84 0.96 -8.39
C MET A 168 -6.26 0.43 -8.65
N ALA A 169 -6.57 0.03 -9.88
CA ALA A 169 -7.83 -0.60 -10.25
C ALA A 169 -8.08 -1.93 -9.50
N GLU A 170 -7.09 -2.82 -9.44
CA GLU A 170 -7.23 -4.07 -8.70
C GLU A 170 -7.36 -3.84 -7.18
N VAL A 171 -6.64 -2.86 -6.63
CA VAL A 171 -6.79 -2.45 -5.24
C VAL A 171 -8.22 -1.97 -4.96
N ARG A 172 -8.79 -1.17 -5.88
CA ARG A 172 -10.17 -0.70 -5.75
C ARG A 172 -11.15 -1.87 -5.65
N LEU A 173 -11.04 -2.87 -6.53
CA LEU A 173 -11.88 -4.07 -6.50
C LEU A 173 -11.76 -4.83 -5.16
N LEU A 174 -10.53 -5.01 -4.66
CA LEU A 174 -10.30 -5.66 -3.38
C LEU A 174 -10.93 -4.88 -2.22
N PHE A 175 -10.77 -3.55 -2.21
CA PHE A 175 -11.35 -2.71 -1.18
C PHE A 175 -12.87 -2.69 -1.23
N ASP A 176 -13.47 -2.67 -2.42
CA ASP A 176 -14.92 -2.74 -2.58
C ASP A 176 -15.48 -4.06 -2.07
N ALA A 177 -14.82 -5.19 -2.39
CA ALA A 177 -15.18 -6.49 -1.83
C ALA A 177 -15.04 -6.53 -0.29
N CYS A 178 -13.98 -5.95 0.27
CA CYS A 178 -13.80 -5.82 1.71
C CYS A 178 -14.92 -5.01 2.36
N MET A 179 -15.32 -3.87 1.79
CA MET A 179 -16.39 -3.03 2.34
C MET A 179 -17.76 -3.71 2.28
N VAL A 180 -18.04 -4.50 1.24
CA VAL A 180 -19.28 -5.29 1.16
C VAL A 180 -19.33 -6.34 2.27
N LYS A 181 -18.21 -7.02 2.54
CA LYS A 181 -18.15 -8.08 3.54
C LYS A 181 -17.99 -7.57 4.98
N TYR A 182 -17.28 -6.46 5.15
CA TYR A 182 -16.91 -5.81 6.41
C TYR A 182 -17.24 -4.31 6.34
N PRO A 183 -18.52 -3.91 6.49
CA PRO A 183 -18.96 -2.53 6.32
C PRO A 183 -18.22 -1.50 7.19
N GLU A 184 -17.74 -1.91 8.37
CA GLU A 184 -16.94 -1.07 9.28
C GLU A 184 -15.59 -0.62 8.67
N MET A 185 -15.09 -1.31 7.64
CA MET A 185 -13.87 -0.93 6.92
C MET A 185 -14.08 0.25 5.96
N SER A 186 -15.32 0.60 5.66
CA SER A 186 -15.66 1.69 4.72
C SER A 186 -15.04 3.02 5.12
N GLU A 187 -14.89 3.27 6.43
CA GLU A 187 -14.27 4.46 7.00
C GLU A 187 -12.91 4.81 6.37
N TYR A 188 -12.10 3.78 6.06
CA TYR A 188 -10.75 3.94 5.49
C TYR A 188 -10.62 3.48 4.03
N LEU A 189 -11.49 2.57 3.58
CA LEU A 189 -11.38 1.94 2.26
C LEU A 189 -12.17 2.63 1.17
N GLN A 190 -13.19 3.44 1.50
CA GLN A 190 -13.98 4.14 0.48
C GLN A 190 -13.12 5.14 -0.33
N PRO A 191 -13.47 5.42 -1.61
CA PRO A 191 -12.68 6.33 -2.46
C PRO A 191 -12.48 7.73 -1.85
N ALA A 192 -13.53 8.27 -1.22
CA ALA A 192 -13.53 9.58 -0.59
C ALA A 192 -13.32 9.51 0.95
N ALA A 193 -12.62 8.48 1.44
CA ALA A 193 -12.30 8.38 2.87
C ALA A 193 -11.49 9.61 3.29
N GLN A 194 -11.71 10.14 4.50
CA GLN A 194 -11.00 11.33 4.99
C GLN A 194 -9.47 11.18 4.98
N ILE A 195 -8.99 9.94 5.08
CA ILE A 195 -7.57 9.66 5.00
C ILE A 195 -7.00 9.98 3.61
N VAL A 196 -7.78 9.87 2.54
CA VAL A 196 -7.30 10.01 1.15
C VAL A 196 -7.05 11.48 0.84
N HIS A 197 -5.79 11.81 0.54
CA HIS A 197 -5.38 13.20 0.30
C HIS A 197 -5.88 13.73 -1.05
N SER A 198 -5.72 12.95 -2.12
CA SER A 198 -6.09 13.35 -3.50
C SER A 198 -7.16 12.40 -4.08
N PRO A 199 -8.41 12.42 -3.57
CA PRO A 199 -9.42 11.41 -3.89
C PRO A 199 -9.87 11.42 -5.36
N LEU A 200 -10.00 12.61 -5.96
CA LEU A 200 -10.35 12.74 -7.38
C LEU A 200 -9.22 12.23 -8.28
N PHE A 201 -7.95 12.49 -7.93
CA PHE A 201 -6.79 11.96 -8.64
C PHE A 201 -6.69 10.44 -8.56
N GLU A 202 -6.82 9.85 -7.36
CA GLU A 202 -6.85 8.38 -7.19
C GLU A 202 -8.01 7.76 -7.98
N SER A 203 -9.20 8.37 -7.95
CA SER A 203 -10.38 7.93 -8.73
C SER A 203 -10.12 8.00 -10.24
N ALA A 204 -9.50 9.09 -10.72
CA ALA A 204 -9.16 9.26 -12.11
C ALA A 204 -8.19 8.18 -12.60
N ILE A 205 -7.16 7.85 -11.82
CA ILE A 205 -6.22 6.77 -12.14
C ILE A 205 -6.95 5.43 -12.27
N VAL A 206 -7.81 5.08 -11.31
CA VAL A 206 -8.59 3.84 -11.34
C VAL A 206 -9.45 3.76 -12.60
N LYS A 207 -10.06 4.88 -13.01
CA LYS A 207 -10.88 4.93 -14.22
C LYS A 207 -10.05 4.82 -15.50
N VAL A 208 -8.91 5.51 -15.58
CA VAL A 208 -7.96 5.38 -16.70
C VAL A 208 -7.48 3.95 -16.85
N GLN A 209 -7.13 3.28 -15.74
CA GLN A 209 -6.68 1.88 -15.75
C GLN A 209 -7.76 0.88 -16.18
N ASN A 210 -9.04 1.26 -16.13
CA ASN A 210 -10.19 0.42 -16.53
C ASN A 210 -10.88 0.91 -17.82
N ASP A 211 -10.30 1.88 -18.54
CA ASP A 211 -10.92 2.52 -19.71
C ASP A 211 -12.34 3.08 -19.44
N LEU A 212 -12.58 3.59 -18.23
CA LEU A 212 -13.85 4.16 -17.79
C LEU A 212 -13.91 5.67 -18.04
N PRO A 213 -15.12 6.24 -18.28
CA PRO A 213 -15.28 7.67 -18.50
C PRO A 213 -14.98 8.48 -17.24
N LEU A 214 -14.21 9.55 -17.43
CA LEU A 214 -13.85 10.51 -16.39
C LEU A 214 -14.89 11.63 -16.32
N SER A 215 -15.18 12.09 -15.10
CA SER A 215 -15.92 13.33 -14.86
C SER A 215 -15.03 14.55 -15.09
N SER A 216 -15.63 15.73 -15.29
CA SER A 216 -14.85 16.97 -15.50
C SER A 216 -13.89 17.30 -14.34
N PRO A 217 -14.26 17.13 -13.05
CA PRO A 217 -13.30 17.30 -11.96
C PRO A 217 -12.14 16.31 -12.00
N GLU A 218 -12.40 15.05 -12.34
CA GLU A 218 -11.33 14.04 -12.48
C GLU A 218 -10.39 14.35 -13.65
N GLN A 219 -10.93 14.87 -14.77
CA GLN A 219 -10.12 15.31 -15.91
C GLN A 219 -9.18 16.46 -15.55
N GLN A 220 -9.65 17.41 -14.72
CA GLN A 220 -8.82 18.53 -14.24
C GLN A 220 -7.64 18.05 -13.41
N GLU A 221 -7.85 17.07 -12.51
CA GLU A 221 -6.79 16.54 -11.65
C GLU A 221 -5.68 15.82 -12.43
N ILE A 222 -5.99 15.24 -13.60
CA ILE A 222 -5.00 14.56 -14.44
C ILE A 222 -4.63 15.32 -15.71
N GLU A 223 -5.01 16.61 -15.81
CA GLU A 223 -4.77 17.45 -16.98
C GLU A 223 -3.28 17.49 -17.35
N ALA A 224 -2.42 17.55 -16.33
CA ALA A 224 -0.97 17.57 -16.51
C ALA A 224 -0.47 16.33 -17.30
N PHE A 225 -1.18 15.20 -17.24
CA PHE A 225 -0.82 13.93 -17.88
C PHE A 225 -1.39 13.77 -19.29
N VAL A 226 -2.08 14.78 -19.84
CA VAL A 226 -2.56 14.72 -21.22
C VAL A 226 -1.37 14.82 -22.17
N LEU A 227 -1.20 13.80 -23.02
CA LEU A 227 -0.21 13.84 -24.09
C LEU A 227 -0.69 14.79 -25.18
N PRO A 228 0.22 15.56 -25.82
CA PRO A 228 -0.12 16.29 -27.02
C PRO A 228 -0.69 15.30 -28.05
N THR A 229 -1.95 15.49 -28.44
CA THR A 229 -2.44 14.85 -29.65
C THR A 229 -1.57 15.35 -30.77
N ASN A 230 -0.66 14.50 -31.29
CA ASN A 230 -0.10 14.70 -32.60
C ASN A 230 -1.29 14.87 -33.53
N GLU A 231 -1.60 16.12 -33.88
CA GLU A 231 -2.39 16.37 -35.07
C GLU A 231 -1.65 15.63 -36.17
N SER A 232 -2.26 14.53 -36.64
CA SER A 232 -1.83 13.83 -37.83
C SER A 232 -1.40 14.88 -38.84
N SER A 233 -0.11 14.85 -39.21
CA SER A 233 0.51 15.62 -40.28
C SER A 233 -0.56 16.11 -41.25
N ALA A 234 -0.71 17.43 -41.37
CA ALA A 234 -1.70 18.05 -42.23
C ALA A 234 -1.55 17.48 -43.65
N ALA A 235 -2.33 16.43 -43.94
CA ALA A 235 -2.40 15.88 -45.27
C ALA A 235 -2.85 17.02 -46.18
N VAL A 236 -2.03 17.29 -47.20
CA VAL A 236 -2.26 18.32 -48.21
C VAL A 236 -3.71 18.28 -48.64
N ARG A 237 -4.47 19.33 -48.28
CA ARG A 237 -5.91 19.40 -48.54
C ARG A 237 -6.12 19.66 -50.03
N HIS A 238 -6.44 18.62 -50.80
CA HIS A 238 -7.04 18.83 -52.12
C HIS A 238 -8.37 19.57 -51.99
N ARG A 239 -8.68 20.48 -52.93
CA ARG A 239 -10.00 21.12 -53.03
C ARG A 239 -11.06 20.03 -53.18
N VAL A 240 -11.92 19.90 -52.17
CA VAL A 240 -13.04 18.95 -52.17
C VAL A 240 -14.30 19.68 -52.61
N ASP A 241 -15.19 19.00 -53.34
CA ASP A 241 -16.42 19.61 -53.85
C ASP A 241 -17.40 20.02 -52.72
N PHE A 242 -18.40 20.83 -53.08
CA PHE A 242 -19.38 21.39 -52.15
C PHE A 242 -20.17 20.32 -51.36
N ALA A 243 -20.64 19.25 -52.02
CA ALA A 243 -21.37 18.16 -51.36
C ALA A 243 -20.49 17.42 -50.35
N SER A 244 -19.23 17.20 -50.70
CA SER A 244 -18.23 16.61 -49.80
C SER A 244 -17.95 17.49 -48.57
N THR A 245 -18.01 18.82 -48.73
CA THR A 245 -17.85 19.79 -47.64
C THR A 245 -19.04 19.78 -46.67
N VAL A 246 -20.26 19.74 -47.21
CA VAL A 246 -21.51 19.64 -46.44
C VAL A 246 -21.57 18.34 -45.64
N LEU A 247 -21.22 17.20 -46.27
CA LEU A 247 -21.17 15.90 -45.58
C LEU A 247 -20.11 15.85 -44.48
N ARG A 248 -18.95 16.49 -44.69
CA ARG A 248 -17.92 16.63 -43.64
C ARG A 248 -18.41 17.47 -42.47
N GLN A 249 -19.06 18.60 -42.72
CA GLN A 249 -19.62 19.45 -41.65
C GLN A 249 -20.74 18.75 -40.88
N ALA A 250 -21.59 17.99 -41.56
CA ALA A 250 -22.63 17.17 -40.92
C ALA A 250 -22.04 16.04 -40.06
N LYS A 251 -20.97 15.37 -40.53
CA LYS A 251 -20.23 14.37 -39.74
C LYS A 251 -19.45 14.99 -38.58
N LYS A 252 -18.91 16.21 -38.73
CA LYS A 252 -18.21 16.94 -37.66
C LYS A 252 -19.17 17.43 -36.58
N ARG A 253 -20.40 17.82 -36.94
CA ARG A 253 -21.46 18.12 -35.96
C ARG A 253 -21.97 16.88 -35.23
N ARG A 254 -22.00 15.71 -35.88
CA ARG A 254 -22.36 14.43 -35.24
C ARG A 254 -21.22 13.81 -34.42
N ARG A 255 -19.97 14.08 -34.78
CA ARG A 255 -18.80 13.87 -33.94
C ARG A 255 -18.60 15.12 -33.08
N SER A 256 -19.47 15.36 -32.11
CA SER A 256 -19.01 16.04 -30.90
C SER A 256 -17.90 15.15 -30.34
N GLU A 257 -16.68 15.51 -30.73
CA GLU A 257 -15.43 14.82 -30.52
C GLU A 257 -15.23 14.60 -29.02
N HIS A 258 -15.69 13.45 -28.51
CA HIS A 258 -14.91 12.76 -27.48
C HIS A 258 -13.60 12.32 -28.16
N VAL A 259 -12.69 13.28 -28.37
CA VAL A 259 -11.28 12.93 -28.45
C VAL A 259 -11.00 12.34 -27.08
N VAL A 260 -10.91 11.02 -27.01
CA VAL A 260 -10.38 10.36 -25.83
C VAL A 260 -8.96 10.90 -25.69
N ALA A 261 -8.76 11.82 -24.75
CA ALA A 261 -7.45 12.35 -24.45
C ALA A 261 -6.53 11.16 -24.21
N LYS A 262 -5.38 11.13 -24.90
CA LYS A 262 -4.37 10.12 -24.61
C LYS A 262 -3.62 10.59 -23.38
N TYR A 263 -3.68 9.82 -22.32
CA TYR A 263 -2.93 10.10 -21.10
C TYR A 263 -1.55 9.46 -21.15
N ASP A 264 -0.63 10.04 -20.39
CA ASP A 264 0.71 9.51 -20.16
C ASP A 264 0.61 8.07 -19.62
N PRO A 265 1.33 7.09 -20.23
CA PRO A 265 1.35 5.70 -19.78
C PRO A 265 1.71 5.53 -18.30
N ILE A 266 2.39 6.50 -17.67
CA ILE A 266 2.71 6.46 -16.24
C ILE A 266 1.47 6.25 -15.35
N LEU A 267 0.27 6.69 -15.79
CA LEU A 267 -0.97 6.47 -15.05
C LEU A 267 -1.35 4.99 -14.92
N HIS A 268 -0.90 4.13 -15.85
CA HIS A 268 -1.09 2.68 -15.76
C HIS A 268 -0.07 2.01 -14.84
N GLU A 269 1.08 2.64 -14.64
CA GLU A 269 2.21 2.12 -13.86
C GLU A 269 2.27 2.65 -12.43
N VAL A 270 1.28 3.43 -11.99
CA VAL A 270 1.21 4.00 -10.64
C VAL A 270 1.17 2.87 -9.59
N PRO A 271 2.19 2.73 -8.73
CA PRO A 271 2.15 1.71 -7.70
C PRO A 271 1.15 2.08 -6.59
N PRO A 272 0.27 1.15 -6.17
CA PRO A 272 -0.73 1.42 -5.15
C PRO A 272 -0.18 1.38 -3.71
N THR A 273 1.10 1.01 -3.54
CA THR A 273 1.73 0.85 -2.23
C THR A 273 3.16 1.36 -2.24
N SER A 274 3.64 1.81 -1.07
CA SER A 274 5.03 2.14 -0.81
C SER A 274 5.88 0.94 -0.37
N ASN A 275 5.44 -0.30 -0.67
CA ASN A 275 6.07 -1.53 -0.21
C ASN A 275 7.53 -1.68 -0.66
N ALA A 276 7.87 -1.17 -1.85
CA ALA A 276 9.25 -1.19 -2.34
C ALA A 276 10.18 -0.40 -1.40
N CYS A 277 9.75 0.80 -0.98
CA CYS A 277 10.48 1.62 -0.01
C CYS A 277 10.57 0.92 1.35
N GLU A 278 9.47 0.36 1.87
CA GLU A 278 9.47 -0.35 3.15
C GLU A 278 10.40 -1.57 3.15
N ARG A 279 10.40 -2.35 2.06
CA ARG A 279 11.30 -3.49 1.88
C ARG A 279 12.76 -3.06 1.81
N LEU A 280 13.04 -1.94 1.12
CA LEU A 280 14.39 -1.36 1.07
C LEU A 280 14.88 -1.02 2.49
N PHE A 281 14.10 -0.26 3.26
CA PHE A 281 14.47 0.12 4.63
C PHE A 281 14.55 -1.08 5.59
N SER A 282 13.70 -2.09 5.41
CA SER A 282 13.83 -3.35 6.13
C SER A 282 15.13 -4.08 5.78
N GLY A 283 15.55 -4.04 4.51
CA GLY A 283 16.85 -4.54 4.07
C GLY A 283 18.00 -3.77 4.70
N CYS A 284 17.93 -2.44 4.75
CA CYS A 284 18.92 -1.59 5.42
C CYS A 284 19.10 -2.01 6.88
N LYS A 285 18.01 -2.26 7.62
CA LYS A 285 18.07 -2.72 9.02
C LYS A 285 18.78 -4.05 9.20
N LEU A 286 18.69 -4.96 8.22
CA LEU A 286 19.40 -6.23 8.25
C LEU A 286 20.89 -6.09 7.92
N VAL A 287 21.26 -5.08 7.12
CA VAL A 287 22.67 -4.78 6.81
C VAL A 287 23.32 -3.97 7.93
N LEU A 288 22.59 -3.02 8.52
CA LEU A 288 23.01 -2.13 9.60
C LEU A 288 22.84 -2.76 10.99
N THR A 289 23.56 -3.84 11.22
CA THR A 289 23.64 -4.45 12.56
C THR A 289 24.62 -3.69 13.47
N SER A 290 24.54 -3.90 14.80
CA SER A 290 25.50 -3.34 15.76
C SER A 290 26.96 -3.72 15.43
N LEU A 291 27.18 -4.93 14.90
CA LEU A 291 28.50 -5.41 14.46
C LEU A 291 29.03 -4.68 13.21
N ARG A 292 28.18 -3.92 12.52
CA ARG A 292 28.52 -3.16 11.31
C ARG A 292 28.34 -1.65 11.51
N ALA A 293 28.24 -1.19 12.76
CA ALA A 293 28.03 0.22 13.09
C ALA A 293 29.16 1.14 12.59
N SER A 294 30.38 0.61 12.40
CA SER A 294 31.52 1.35 11.84
C SER A 294 31.52 1.42 10.30
N THR A 295 30.50 0.87 9.63
CA THR A 295 30.40 0.95 8.16
C THR A 295 30.07 2.38 7.76
N LEU A 296 30.87 2.96 6.87
CA LEU A 296 30.63 4.31 6.35
C LEU A 296 29.28 4.37 5.60
N PRO A 297 28.50 5.46 5.75
CA PRO A 297 27.23 5.65 5.05
C PRO A 297 27.31 5.37 3.54
N ALA A 298 28.36 5.86 2.87
CA ALA A 298 28.59 5.63 1.44
C ALA A 298 28.69 4.14 1.08
N ASN A 299 29.32 3.31 1.93
CA ASN A 299 29.44 1.88 1.67
C ASN A 299 28.08 1.18 1.83
N ILE A 300 27.25 1.63 2.79
CA ILE A 300 25.89 1.11 2.97
C ILE A 300 25.02 1.46 1.77
N GLU A 301 25.10 2.71 1.30
CA GLU A 301 24.38 3.17 0.12
C GLU A 301 24.72 2.31 -1.10
N VAL A 302 26.02 2.11 -1.39
CA VAL A 302 26.46 1.26 -2.51
C VAL A 302 25.94 -0.17 -2.38
N MET A 303 26.06 -0.79 -1.18
CA MET A 303 25.56 -2.15 -0.96
C MET A 303 24.04 -2.25 -1.17
N MET A 304 23.28 -1.28 -0.67
CA MET A 304 21.82 -1.27 -0.78
C MET A 304 21.39 -0.96 -2.22
N PHE A 305 22.05 -0.05 -2.91
CA PHE A 305 21.81 0.28 -4.31
C PHE A 305 22.03 -0.94 -5.20
N LEU A 306 23.17 -1.61 -5.06
CA LEU A 306 23.44 -2.84 -5.81
C LEU A 306 22.40 -3.93 -5.49
N ARG A 307 22.09 -4.15 -4.22
CA ARG A 307 21.11 -5.18 -3.84
C ARG A 307 19.70 -4.88 -4.38
N ALA A 308 19.25 -3.62 -4.32
CA ALA A 308 17.92 -3.23 -4.78
C ALA A 308 17.80 -3.34 -6.31
N ASN A 309 18.90 -3.09 -7.02
CA ASN A 309 18.96 -3.11 -8.48
C ASN A 309 19.60 -4.40 -9.02
N MET A 310 19.55 -5.49 -8.27
CA MET A 310 20.18 -6.76 -8.63
C MET A 310 19.76 -7.23 -10.03
N GLU A 311 18.49 -7.04 -10.41
CA GLU A 311 17.96 -7.38 -11.74
C GLU A 311 18.71 -6.68 -12.90
N LEU A 312 19.36 -5.52 -12.65
CA LEU A 312 20.08 -4.74 -13.66
C LEU A 312 21.54 -5.18 -13.86
N TRP A 313 22.12 -5.97 -12.94
CA TRP A 313 23.55 -6.35 -13.01
C TRP A 313 23.83 -7.82 -12.66
N SER A 314 22.89 -8.54 -12.04
CA SER A 314 22.99 -9.98 -11.88
C SER A 314 22.60 -10.64 -13.19
N ASN A 315 23.59 -11.14 -13.92
CA ASN A 315 23.41 -11.92 -15.12
C ASN A 315 22.62 -13.20 -14.81
N SER A 316 21.31 -13.18 -15.05
CA SER A 316 20.66 -14.32 -15.71
C SER A 316 21.05 -14.25 -17.19
N SER A 317 22.33 -14.40 -17.49
CA SER A 317 22.82 -14.57 -18.86
C SER A 317 22.32 -15.93 -19.35
N ARG A 318 21.13 -15.94 -19.96
CA ARG A 318 20.85 -16.84 -21.07
C ARG A 318 21.87 -16.49 -22.14
N LEU A 319 22.97 -17.24 -22.13
CA LEU A 319 23.83 -17.42 -23.28
C LEU A 319 22.93 -17.95 -24.41
N TYR A 320 22.76 -17.14 -25.45
CA TYR A 320 22.45 -17.63 -26.79
C TYR A 320 23.68 -18.30 -27.37
#